data_AF-A0A3T0E678-F1
#
_entry.id   AF-A0A3T0E678-F1
#
_cell.length_a   1.000
_cell.length_b   1.000
_cell.length_c   1.000
_cell.angle_alpha   90.00
_cell.angle_beta   90.00
_cell.angle_gamma   90.00
#
_symmetry.space_group_name_H-M   'P 1'
#
loop_
_entity.id
_entity.type
_entity.pdbx_description
1 polymer ?
#
loop_
_entity_poly.entity_id
_entity_poly.type
_entity_poly.pdbx_seq_one_letter_code
_entity_poly.pdbx_strand_id
1 'polypeptide(L)'
;MRVLKDSGALWTVTAPGGDGTDFVSRLFAPAIGVDEDPVTGSAHCALAPFWAERLGRDVLNARQTGPRPGHLVVKAGRAAPGTGRVGLEGRARLFVEGQLYL
;
A
#
# COMPACT_ATOMS: atom_id res chain seq x y z
N MET A 1 18.36 -6.91 6.05
CA MET A 1 17.23 -7.85 5.83
C MET A 1 17.25 -9.15 6.61
N ARG A 2 18.38 -9.69 7.06
CA ARG A 2 18.46 -11.04 7.66
C ARG A 2 17.41 -11.29 8.78
N VAL A 3 17.31 -10.36 9.73
CA VAL A 3 16.32 -10.43 10.83
C VAL A 3 14.87 -10.51 10.34
N LEU A 4 14.51 -9.77 9.28
CA LEU A 4 13.15 -9.80 8.72
C LEU A 4 12.86 -11.09 7.95
N LYS A 5 13.90 -11.68 7.34
CA LYS A 5 13.78 -12.95 6.62
C LYS A 5 13.50 -14.11 7.57
N ASP A 6 14.20 -14.13 8.69
CA ASP A 6 14.10 -15.19 9.69
C ASP A 6 12.78 -15.14 10.48
N SER A 7 12.02 -14.05 10.38
CA SER A 7 10.74 -13.90 11.09
C SER A 7 9.55 -14.59 10.41
N GLY A 8 9.70 -15.04 9.16
CA GLY A 8 8.62 -15.67 8.38
C GLY A 8 7.40 -14.77 8.09
N ALA A 9 7.52 -13.46 8.26
CA ALA A 9 6.41 -12.51 8.17
C ALA A 9 6.59 -11.46 7.06
N LEU A 10 5.48 -10.81 6.71
CA LEU A 10 5.43 -9.63 5.84
C LEU A 10 5.38 -8.39 6.74
N TRP A 11 6.27 -7.43 6.52
CA TRP A 11 6.42 -6.26 7.38
C TRP A 11 5.96 -5.00 6.66
N THR A 12 4.89 -4.40 7.17
CA THR A 12 4.45 -3.07 6.75
C THR A 12 4.88 -2.05 7.79
N VAL A 13 5.59 -1.01 7.37
CA VAL A 13 5.90 0.16 8.21
C VAL A 13 5.18 1.38 7.65
N THR A 14 4.71 2.26 8.53
CA THR A 14 3.92 3.43 8.13
C THR A 14 4.17 4.62 9.04
N ALA A 15 3.96 5.83 8.53
CA ALA A 15 4.10 7.08 9.25
C ALA A 15 3.14 8.14 8.68
N PRO A 16 2.86 9.24 9.40
CA PRO A 16 2.15 10.38 8.84
C PRO A 16 2.86 10.88 7.58
N GLY A 17 2.07 11.33 6.60
CA GLY A 17 2.60 11.90 5.38
C GLY A 17 2.98 13.38 5.53
N GLY A 18 3.38 13.97 4.40
CA GLY A 18 3.65 15.39 4.22
C GLY A 18 3.38 15.77 2.77
N ASP A 19 3.44 17.07 2.44
CA ASP A 19 3.33 17.59 1.07
C ASP A 19 2.10 17.07 0.31
N GLY A 20 0.93 17.10 0.95
CA GLY A 20 -0.33 16.66 0.35
C GLY A 20 -0.57 15.14 0.34
N THR A 21 0.35 14.36 0.94
CA THR A 21 0.13 12.93 1.26
C THR A 21 -0.35 12.80 2.69
N ASP A 22 -1.42 12.03 2.94
CA ASP A 22 -1.97 11.81 4.27
C ASP A 22 -1.14 10.80 5.09
N PHE A 23 -0.67 9.72 4.46
CA PHE A 23 0.26 8.77 5.09
C PHE A 23 1.22 8.11 4.09
N VAL A 24 2.37 7.67 4.62
CA VAL A 24 3.37 6.92 3.85
C VAL A 24 3.54 5.51 4.37
N SER A 25 4.00 4.61 3.50
CA SER A 25 4.30 3.23 3.85
C SER A 25 5.53 2.67 3.13
N ARG A 26 6.04 1.55 3.64
CA ARG A 26 6.96 0.63 2.94
C ARG A 26 6.59 -0.81 3.33
N LEU A 27 6.81 -1.76 2.42
CA LEU A 27 6.54 -3.17 2.65
C LEU A 27 7.75 -4.05 2.33
N PHE A 28 8.17 -4.83 3.33
CA PHE A 28 9.28 -5.77 3.22
C PHE A 28 8.75 -7.20 3.32
N ALA A 29 9.09 -8.03 2.33
CA ALA A 29 8.57 -9.38 2.20
C ALA A 29 9.68 -10.44 1.97
N PRO A 30 10.83 -10.38 2.67
CA PRO A 30 11.98 -11.23 2.36
C PRO A 30 11.71 -12.73 2.60
N ALA A 31 10.71 -13.05 3.43
CA ALA A 31 10.25 -14.43 3.66
C ALA A 31 9.72 -15.10 2.39
N ILE A 32 9.24 -14.33 1.40
CA ILE A 32 8.76 -14.83 0.10
C ILE A 32 9.69 -14.46 -1.05
N GLY A 33 10.94 -14.09 -0.75
CA GLY A 33 11.94 -13.72 -1.75
C GLY A 33 11.77 -12.31 -2.35
N VAL A 34 10.88 -11.48 -1.79
CA VAL A 34 10.70 -10.09 -2.21
C VAL A 34 11.32 -9.17 -1.16
N ASP A 35 12.51 -8.65 -1.48
CA ASP A 35 13.27 -7.78 -0.59
C ASP A 35 12.44 -6.58 -0.10
N GLU A 36 11.81 -5.87 -1.04
CA GLU A 36 10.86 -4.79 -0.80
C GLU A 36 9.88 -4.75 -1.98
N ASP A 37 8.58 -4.74 -1.68
CA ASP A 37 7.55 -4.57 -2.71
C ASP A 37 7.32 -3.07 -2.95
N PRO A 38 7.36 -2.58 -4.19
CA PRO A 38 7.27 -1.14 -4.44
C PRO A 38 5.91 -0.51 -4.20
N VAL A 39 4.82 -1.23 -4.45
CA VAL A 39 3.45 -0.75 -4.16
C VAL A 39 2.54 -1.93 -3.82
N THR A 40 2.12 -2.03 -2.56
CA THR A 40 1.38 -3.19 -2.06
C THR A 40 -0.06 -2.82 -1.72
N GLY A 41 -0.99 -3.14 -2.62
CA GLY A 41 -2.42 -2.83 -2.42
C GLY A 41 -3.02 -3.51 -1.18
N SER A 42 -2.68 -4.76 -0.93
CA SER A 42 -3.20 -5.52 0.24
C SER A 42 -2.82 -4.89 1.58
N ALA A 43 -1.61 -4.34 1.70
CA ALA A 43 -1.20 -3.60 2.90
C ALA A 43 -2.08 -2.36 3.13
N HIS A 44 -2.49 -1.68 2.06
CA HIS A 44 -3.36 -0.51 2.15
C HIS A 44 -4.79 -0.85 2.58
N CYS A 45 -5.25 -2.09 2.41
CA CYS A 45 -6.52 -2.53 3.01
C CYS A 45 -6.48 -2.52 4.54
N ALA A 46 -5.31 -2.78 5.15
CA ALA A 46 -5.12 -2.69 6.59
C ALA A 46 -4.81 -1.25 7.05
N LEU A 47 -4.02 -0.50 6.27
CA LEU A 47 -3.61 0.86 6.63
C LEU A 47 -4.72 1.90 6.46
N ALA A 48 -5.63 1.73 5.50
CA ALA A 48 -6.70 2.68 5.25
C ALA A 48 -7.60 2.92 6.48
N PRO A 49 -8.20 1.91 7.13
CA PRO A 49 -9.01 2.14 8.33
C PRO A 49 -8.19 2.70 9.50
N PHE A 50 -6.94 2.23 9.66
CA PHE A 50 -6.03 2.70 10.71
C PHE A 50 -5.74 4.21 10.61
N TRP A 51 -5.43 4.71 9.41
CA TRP A 51 -5.18 6.13 9.21
C TRP A 51 -6.46 6.95 9.13
N ALA A 52 -7.55 6.39 8.59
CA ALA A 52 -8.83 7.09 8.51
C ALA A 52 -9.38 7.44 9.89
N GLU A 53 -9.23 6.52 10.85
CA GLU A 53 -9.60 6.77 12.25
C GLU A 53 -8.75 7.88 12.87
N ARG A 54 -7.44 7.84 12.67
CA ARG A 54 -6.50 8.81 13.25
C ARG A 54 -6.63 10.21 12.66
N LEU A 55 -6.95 10.30 11.38
CA LEU A 55 -7.03 11.56 10.63
C LEU A 55 -8.46 12.10 10.52
N GLY A 56 -9.47 11.33 10.94
CA GLY A 56 -10.88 11.72 10.86
C GLY A 56 -11.41 11.88 9.43
N ARG A 57 -10.85 11.13 8.47
CA ARG A 57 -11.18 11.25 7.03
C ARG A 57 -11.26 9.88 6.36
N ASP A 58 -12.20 9.72 5.45
CA ASP A 58 -12.48 8.41 4.81
C ASP A 58 -11.74 8.21 3.49
N VAL A 59 -11.41 9.31 2.81
CA VAL A 59 -10.62 9.32 1.57
C VAL A 59 -9.27 9.91 1.89
N LEU A 60 -8.22 9.11 1.69
CA LEU A 60 -6.84 9.46 2.02
C LEU A 60 -5.94 9.27 0.81
N ASN A 61 -4.96 10.17 0.68
CA ASN A 61 -3.86 10.06 -0.26
C ASN A 61 -2.71 9.32 0.42
N ALA A 62 -2.39 8.13 -0.06
CA ALA A 62 -1.33 7.29 0.44
C ALA A 62 -0.15 7.26 -0.53
N ARG A 63 1.07 7.15 0.00
CA ARG A 63 2.27 6.96 -0.82
C ARG A 63 3.14 5.83 -0.26
N GLN A 64 3.34 4.78 -1.05
CA GLN A 64 4.37 3.79 -0.77
C GLN A 64 5.70 4.34 -1.29
N THR A 65 6.63 4.53 -0.37
CA THR A 65 7.94 5.16 -0.63
C THR A 65 9.00 4.10 -0.97
N GLY A 66 10.19 4.54 -1.40
CA GLY A 66 11.26 3.66 -1.84
C GLY A 66 11.75 4.00 -3.25
N PRO A 67 12.56 3.13 -3.88
CA PRO A 67 13.17 3.41 -5.19
C PRO A 67 12.16 3.55 -6.34
N ARG A 68 11.02 2.85 -6.26
CA ARG A 68 9.92 2.92 -7.24
C ARG A 68 8.62 3.31 -6.54
N PRO A 69 8.44 4.59 -6.18
CA PRO A 69 7.32 5.01 -5.34
C PRO A 69 5.98 4.89 -6.07
N GLY A 70 4.93 4.59 -5.32
CA GLY A 70 3.55 4.58 -5.82
C GLY A 70 2.63 5.46 -5.00
N HIS A 71 1.70 6.11 -5.70
CA HIS A 71 0.62 6.87 -5.08
C HIS A 71 -0.69 6.11 -5.20
N LEU A 72 -1.45 6.05 -4.10
CA LEU A 72 -2.78 5.47 -4.06
C LEU A 72 -3.76 6.46 -3.44
N VAL A 73 -4.98 6.51 -3.97
CA VAL A 73 -6.12 7.04 -3.22
C VAL A 73 -6.80 5.86 -2.55
N VAL A 74 -6.91 5.91 -1.23
CA VAL A 74 -7.56 4.85 -0.45
C VAL A 74 -8.85 5.37 0.16
N LYS A 75 -9.89 4.55 0.07
CA LYS A 75 -11.23 4.84 0.59
C LYS A 75 -11.52 3.85 1.70
N ALA A 76 -11.27 4.25 2.95
CA ALA A 76 -11.67 3.48 4.11
C ALA A 76 -13.20 3.49 4.15
N GLY A 77 -13.84 2.32 4.05
CA GLY A 77 -15.30 2.15 3.88
C GLY A 77 -16.21 2.67 5.00
N ARG A 78 -15.81 3.68 5.78
CA ARG A 78 -16.70 4.44 6.68
C ARG A 78 -17.86 5.10 5.92
N ALA A 79 -17.69 5.44 4.65
CA ALA A 79 -18.75 5.92 3.77
C ALA A 79 -19.83 4.86 3.42
N ALA A 80 -19.60 3.57 3.72
CA ALA A 80 -20.61 2.50 3.63
C ALA A 80 -20.45 1.52 4.82
N PRO A 81 -20.90 1.93 6.03
CA PRO A 81 -20.84 1.10 7.22
C PRO A 81 -21.44 -0.29 6.98
N GLY A 82 -20.74 -1.35 7.39
CA GLY A 82 -21.22 -2.74 7.30
C GLY A 82 -20.73 -3.57 6.12
N THR A 83 -19.96 -3.00 5.17
CA THR A 83 -19.43 -3.79 4.03
C THR A 83 -18.08 -4.46 4.29
N GLY A 84 -17.27 -3.93 5.22
CA GLY A 84 -15.91 -4.44 5.50
C GLY A 84 -14.92 -4.26 4.34
N ARG A 85 -15.17 -3.32 3.41
CA ARG A 85 -14.36 -3.12 2.20
C ARG A 85 -13.55 -1.82 2.23
N VAL A 86 -12.41 -1.85 1.52
CA VAL A 86 -11.55 -0.69 1.24
C VAL A 86 -11.45 -0.54 -0.28
N GLY A 87 -11.66 0.69 -0.76
CA GLY A 87 -11.42 1.04 -2.16
C GLY A 87 -9.98 1.49 -2.36
N LEU A 88 -9.34 1.03 -3.43
CA LEU A 88 -7.97 1.42 -3.81
C LEU A 88 -7.98 1.92 -5.26
N GLU A 89 -7.40 3.10 -5.48
CA GLU A 89 -7.30 3.72 -6.79
C GLU A 89 -5.85 4.14 -7.06
N GLY A 90 -5.39 3.93 -8.29
CA GLY A 90 -4.04 4.28 -8.72
C GLY A 90 -3.94 4.41 -10.24
N ARG A 91 -2.86 5.00 -10.72
CA ARG A 91 -2.59 5.12 -12.16
C ARG A 91 -1.70 3.97 -12.63
N ALA A 92 -2.02 3.43 -13.81
CA ALA A 92 -1.18 2.46 -14.51
C ALA A 92 -0.47 3.11 -15.71
N ARG A 93 0.66 2.53 -16.12
CA ARG A 93 1.38 2.88 -17.35
C ARG A 93 1.71 1.58 -18.10
N LEU A 94 1.41 1.55 -19.39
CA LEU A 94 1.81 0.45 -20.26
C LEU A 94 3.33 0.49 -20.43
N PHE A 95 3.99 -0.63 -20.15
CA PHE A 95 5.44 -0.77 -20.35
C PHE A 95 5.77 -1.46 -21.66
N VAL A 96 5.10 -2.58 -21.94
CA VAL A 96 5.32 -3.38 -23.14
C VAL A 96 4.00 -4.04 -23.55
N GLU A 97 3.83 -4.20 -24.86
CA GLU A 97 2.76 -4.95 -25.49
C GLU A 97 3.40 -5.89 -26.52
N GLY A 98 2.90 -7.12 -26.65
CA GLY A 98 3.49 -8.11 -27.54
C GLY A 98 2.70 -9.41 -27.59
N GLN A 99 3.24 -10.40 -28.31
CA GLN A 99 2.64 -11.72 -28.50
C GLN A 99 3.54 -12.79 -27.87
N LEU A 100 2.94 -13.67 -27.06
CA LEU A 100 3.62 -14.83 -26.49
C LEU A 100 3.23 -16.07 -27.29
N TYR A 101 4.21 -16.71 -27.93
CA TYR A 101 4.04 -17.99 -28.61
C TYR A 101 4.45 -19.11 -27.65
N LEU A 102 3.62 -20.15 -27.56
CA LEU A 102 3.82 -21.31 -26.69
C LEU A 102 4.32 -22.51 -27.51
#